data_AF-A0AAD4IHV9-F1
#
_entry.id   AF-A0AAD4IHV9-F1
#
_cell.length_a   1.000
_cell.length_b   1.000
_cell.length_c   1.000
_cell.angle_alpha   90.00
_cell.angle_beta   90.00
_cell.angle_gamma   90.00
#
_symmetry.space_group_name_H-M   'P 1'
#
loop_
_entity.id
_entity.type
_entity.pdbx_description
1 polymer ?
#
loop_
_entity_poly.entity_id
_entity_poly.type
_entity_poly.pdbx_seq_one_letter_code
_entity_poly.pdbx_strand_id
1 'polypeptide(L)'
;MPGAVTRAPAKRGLAETSSTRANVQASPHSSKKLKIQNGTERSRPPQKTVNGSFNSSQVGPSQFEETLEKMTQDMETLKKGNTEKDQQWQRPALPEDFNEMTQNLVFQQIEAEEGVLNGGKTTVKLFGVTETGHSVLIHVTGFQHYFYVAAPLNFHKEDCEPYKIFLESECQKSFNQHSAVIASVQMCMRENILRFQGNQKSPYLKITVTDPKMINRVRMMVQKGNANYKRLWPAREDGILTFDNIAYVLRFMIDTKASHFGN
;
A
#
# COMPACT_ATOMS: atom_id res chain seq x y z
N MET A 1 60.14 -14.12 -0.30
CA MET A 1 58.80 -14.10 -0.91
C MET A 1 58.36 -12.64 -1.03
N PRO A 2 58.38 -12.03 -2.23
CA PRO A 2 57.99 -10.63 -2.39
C PRO A 2 56.45 -10.51 -2.39
N GLY A 3 55.93 -9.58 -1.59
CA GLY A 3 54.51 -9.34 -1.36
C GLY A 3 53.83 -8.62 -2.53
N ALA A 4 52.58 -8.99 -2.79
CA ALA A 4 51.74 -8.40 -3.82
C ALA A 4 51.31 -6.98 -3.42
N VAL A 5 51.68 -5.99 -4.24
CA VAL A 5 51.26 -4.58 -4.10
C VAL A 5 49.91 -4.43 -4.77
N THR A 6 48.84 -4.32 -3.99
CA THR A 6 47.49 -3.98 -4.49
C THR A 6 47.41 -2.48 -4.77
N ARG A 7 47.37 -2.11 -6.04
CA ARG A 7 47.20 -0.72 -6.50
C ARG A 7 45.76 -0.28 -6.25
N ALA A 8 45.56 0.74 -5.41
CA ALA A 8 44.23 1.31 -5.16
C ALA A 8 43.64 1.94 -6.45
N PRO A 9 42.33 1.81 -6.71
CA PRO A 9 41.72 2.41 -7.89
C PRO A 9 41.71 3.94 -7.78
N ALA A 10 42.05 4.60 -8.89
CA ALA A 10 42.17 6.04 -8.97
C ALA A 10 40.81 6.74 -8.73
N LYS A 11 40.78 7.69 -7.79
CA LYS A 11 39.67 8.65 -7.62
C LYS A 11 39.54 9.46 -8.91
N ARG A 12 38.44 9.31 -9.66
CA ARG A 12 38.05 10.28 -10.70
C ARG A 12 37.29 11.42 -10.03
N GLY A 13 37.87 12.62 -10.10
CA GLY A 13 37.19 13.85 -9.73
C GLY A 13 36.02 14.11 -10.68
N LEU A 14 34.90 14.60 -10.13
CA LEU A 14 33.84 15.21 -10.93
C LEU A 14 34.42 16.45 -11.62
N ALA A 15 34.51 16.41 -12.95
CA ALA A 15 34.67 17.61 -13.74
C ALA A 15 33.27 18.20 -13.95
N GLU A 16 33.02 19.40 -13.42
CA GLU A 16 31.81 20.16 -13.72
C GLU A 16 31.85 20.63 -15.17
N THR A 17 30.95 20.10 -16.01
CA THR A 17 30.73 20.62 -17.36
C THR A 17 29.65 21.69 -17.32
N SER A 18 30.10 22.92 -17.13
CA SER A 18 29.36 24.13 -17.47
C SER A 18 29.19 24.22 -19.01
N SER A 19 27.98 24.57 -19.44
CA SER A 19 27.63 25.08 -20.78
C SER A 19 27.36 24.08 -21.92
N THR A 20 26.12 23.58 -21.98
CA THR A 20 25.46 23.26 -23.27
C THR A 20 23.97 23.63 -23.23
N ARG A 21 23.66 24.93 -23.06
CA ARG A 21 22.33 25.50 -23.36
C ARG A 21 22.37 26.16 -24.73
N ALA A 22 22.27 25.37 -25.79
CA ALA A 22 21.80 25.81 -27.11
C ALA A 22 21.77 24.59 -28.03
N ASN A 23 20.63 23.89 -28.10
CA ASN A 23 20.01 23.43 -29.35
C ASN A 23 18.84 22.47 -29.04
N VAL A 24 17.70 23.00 -28.57
CA VAL A 24 16.45 22.25 -28.50
C VAL A 24 15.55 22.75 -29.64
N GLN A 25 15.48 21.99 -30.73
CA GLN A 25 14.43 22.17 -31.73
C GLN A 25 13.15 21.47 -31.24
N ALA A 26 12.04 22.22 -31.25
CA ALA A 26 10.73 21.75 -30.81
C ALA A 26 10.15 20.71 -31.78
N SER A 27 9.60 19.63 -31.21
CA SER A 27 8.92 18.56 -31.93
C SER A 27 7.49 18.98 -32.34
N PRO A 28 7.04 18.67 -33.58
CA PRO A 28 5.71 19.06 -34.04
C PRO A 28 4.61 18.14 -33.47
N HIS A 29 3.69 18.75 -32.72
CA HIS A 29 2.43 18.14 -32.28
C HIS A 29 1.57 17.71 -33.49
N SER A 30 1.23 16.42 -33.58
CA SER A 30 0.11 15.95 -34.41
C SER A 30 -1.05 15.52 -33.52
N SER A 31 -2.05 16.39 -33.41
CA SER A 31 -3.34 16.10 -32.82
C SER A 31 -4.15 15.17 -33.75
N LYS A 32 -4.24 13.87 -33.42
CA LYS A 32 -5.26 12.98 -34.00
C LYS A 32 -6.23 12.51 -32.93
N LYS A 33 -7.37 13.22 -32.92
CA LYS A 33 -8.60 12.97 -32.17
C LYS A 33 -9.21 11.64 -32.64
N LEU A 34 -9.15 10.60 -31.79
CA LEU A 34 -9.81 9.32 -32.04
C LEU A 34 -11.31 9.49 -31.76
N LYS A 35 -12.15 9.35 -32.79
CA LYS A 35 -13.62 9.34 -32.67
C LYS A 35 -14.10 7.90 -32.91
N ILE A 36 -14.61 7.27 -31.86
CA ILE A 36 -15.23 5.94 -31.91
C ILE A 36 -16.67 6.12 -32.41
N GLN A 37 -17.04 5.44 -33.50
CA GLN A 37 -18.44 5.32 -33.92
C GLN A 37 -18.73 3.88 -34.38
N ASN A 38 -19.74 3.28 -33.74
CA ASN A 38 -20.30 1.97 -34.05
C ASN A 38 -20.96 1.97 -35.44
N GLY A 39 -20.81 0.87 -36.18
CA GLY A 39 -21.56 0.65 -37.42
C GLY A 39 -21.01 -0.51 -38.25
N THR A 40 -21.77 -1.60 -38.26
CA THR A 40 -21.74 -2.75 -39.19
C THR A 40 -21.55 -2.34 -40.65
N GLU A 41 -20.64 -2.98 -41.39
CA GLU A 41 -20.88 -3.72 -42.64
C GLU A 41 -19.59 -4.18 -43.35
N ARG A 42 -19.70 -5.31 -44.06
CA ARG A 42 -18.66 -5.98 -44.85
C ARG A 42 -18.57 -5.34 -46.25
N SER A 43 -17.38 -5.01 -46.75
CA SER A 43 -17.15 -4.99 -48.20
C SER A 43 -15.67 -5.11 -48.59
N ARG A 44 -15.42 -5.84 -49.68
CA ARG A 44 -14.12 -6.25 -50.24
C ARG A 44 -13.33 -5.07 -50.83
N PRO A 45 -11.98 -5.13 -50.89
CA PRO A 45 -11.20 -4.14 -51.61
C PRO A 45 -11.25 -4.37 -53.13
N PRO A 46 -11.32 -3.30 -53.95
CA PRO A 46 -11.32 -3.43 -55.41
C PRO A 46 -9.91 -3.59 -56.00
N GLN A 47 -9.75 -4.56 -56.91
CA GLN A 47 -8.59 -4.67 -57.81
C GLN A 47 -8.64 -3.58 -58.88
N LYS A 48 -7.49 -2.94 -59.15
CA LYS A 48 -7.28 -2.16 -60.37
C LYS A 48 -6.16 -2.78 -61.20
N THR A 49 -6.48 -3.02 -62.46
CA THR A 49 -5.63 -3.57 -63.51
C THR A 49 -4.70 -2.52 -64.12
N VAL A 50 -3.64 -3.06 -64.70
CA VAL A 50 -2.41 -2.49 -65.27
C VAL A 50 -2.65 -1.64 -66.53
N ASN A 51 -1.84 -0.59 -66.74
CA ASN A 51 -1.07 -0.38 -67.99
C ASN A 51 -0.18 0.87 -67.96
N GLY A 52 1.08 0.71 -68.36
CA GLY A 52 2.03 1.80 -68.59
C GLY A 52 3.49 1.35 -68.59
N SER A 53 3.92 0.74 -69.70
CA SER A 53 5.33 0.48 -70.02
C SER A 53 6.13 1.79 -70.05
N PHE A 54 7.37 1.81 -69.52
CA PHE A 54 8.61 2.19 -70.22
C PHE A 54 9.79 2.39 -69.22
N ASN A 55 10.91 1.75 -69.57
CA ASN A 55 12.31 2.04 -69.22
C ASN A 55 12.79 1.99 -67.76
N SER A 56 13.33 0.81 -67.44
CA SER A 56 14.64 0.59 -66.80
C SER A 56 15.45 1.86 -66.49
N SER A 57 15.43 2.26 -65.22
CA SER A 57 16.57 2.84 -64.54
C SER A 57 16.59 2.19 -63.17
N GLN A 58 17.63 1.41 -62.86
CA GLN A 58 17.87 0.98 -61.49
C GLN A 58 17.97 2.24 -60.63
N VAL A 59 16.94 2.51 -59.83
CA VAL A 59 17.08 3.41 -58.70
C VAL A 59 17.84 2.59 -57.66
N GLY A 60 19.17 2.71 -57.68
CA GLY A 60 19.98 2.31 -56.52
C GLY A 60 19.43 2.99 -55.28
N PRO A 61 19.63 2.41 -54.08
CA PRO A 61 19.09 2.95 -52.84
C PRO A 61 19.38 4.46 -52.77
N SER A 62 18.35 5.23 -52.47
CA SER A 62 18.46 6.68 -52.26
C SER A 62 19.61 6.93 -51.28
N GLN A 63 20.39 8.01 -51.43
CA GLN A 63 21.42 8.34 -50.42
C GLN A 63 20.85 8.40 -49.00
N PHE A 64 19.55 8.66 -48.86
CA PHE A 64 18.83 8.56 -47.61
C PHE A 64 18.70 7.13 -47.07
N GLU A 65 18.41 6.16 -47.95
CA GLU A 65 18.29 4.73 -47.62
C GLU A 65 19.65 4.14 -47.25
N GLU A 66 20.71 4.51 -47.97
CA GLU A 66 22.09 4.15 -47.62
C GLU A 66 22.52 4.76 -46.27
N THR A 67 22.11 6.01 -46.00
CA THR A 67 22.35 6.66 -44.71
C THR A 67 21.57 5.99 -43.57
N LEU A 68 20.34 5.54 -43.84
CA LEU A 68 19.50 4.81 -42.88
C LEU A 68 20.06 3.43 -42.55
N GLU A 69 20.52 2.70 -43.57
CA GLU A 69 21.20 1.41 -43.38
C GLU A 69 22.47 1.60 -42.56
N LYS A 70 23.26 2.63 -42.87
CA LYS A 70 24.48 2.96 -42.12
C LYS A 70 24.18 3.34 -40.66
N MET A 71 23.17 4.18 -40.40
CA MET A 71 22.75 4.51 -39.03
C MET A 71 22.25 3.28 -38.27
N THR A 72 21.52 2.38 -38.94
CA THR A 72 21.01 1.15 -38.32
C THR A 72 22.14 0.19 -37.96
N GLN A 73 23.12 0.02 -38.86
CA GLN A 73 24.32 -0.77 -38.60
C GLN A 73 25.20 -0.16 -37.51
N ASP A 74 25.38 1.17 -37.49
CA ASP A 74 26.11 1.89 -36.45
C ASP A 74 25.42 1.73 -35.08
N MET A 75 24.09 1.76 -35.02
CA MET A 75 23.33 1.46 -33.80
C MET A 75 23.45 0.00 -33.35
N GLU A 76 23.45 -0.96 -34.28
CA GLU A 76 23.64 -2.37 -33.93
C GLU A 76 25.07 -2.69 -33.48
N THR A 77 26.08 -2.07 -34.09
CA THR A 77 27.47 -2.20 -33.65
C THR A 77 27.69 -1.50 -32.31
N LEU A 78 27.08 -0.34 -32.08
CA LEU A 78 27.04 0.30 -30.76
C LEU A 78 26.33 -0.60 -29.74
N LYS A 79 25.20 -1.25 -30.07
CA LYS A 79 24.53 -2.20 -29.14
C LYS A 79 25.36 -3.46 -28.85
N LYS A 80 26.11 -3.97 -29.83
CA LYS A 80 26.98 -5.16 -29.66
C LYS A 80 28.31 -4.82 -28.96
N GLY A 81 28.80 -3.60 -29.11
CA GLY A 81 30.02 -3.09 -28.47
C GLY A 81 29.78 -2.40 -27.13
N ASN A 82 28.55 -1.99 -26.83
CA ASN A 82 28.19 -1.42 -25.54
C ASN A 82 28.05 -2.55 -24.51
N THR A 83 29.11 -2.76 -23.73
CA THR A 83 29.12 -3.68 -22.58
C THR A 83 28.31 -3.14 -21.41
N GLU A 84 27.70 -1.96 -21.52
CA GLU A 84 26.65 -1.50 -20.61
C GLU A 84 25.44 -2.43 -20.74
N LYS A 85 25.50 -3.54 -19.99
CA LYS A 85 24.29 -4.12 -19.44
C LYS A 85 23.65 -2.99 -18.63
N ASP A 86 22.35 -2.76 -18.82
CA ASP A 86 21.56 -1.98 -17.85
C ASP A 86 22.03 -2.38 -16.46
N GLN A 87 22.61 -1.45 -15.71
CA GLN A 87 23.11 -1.74 -14.37
C GLN A 87 21.89 -2.08 -13.52
N GLN A 88 21.59 -3.37 -13.42
CA GLN A 88 20.57 -3.89 -12.54
C GLN A 88 21.17 -3.91 -11.14
N TRP A 89 21.01 -2.80 -10.41
CA TRP A 89 21.37 -2.70 -9.00
C TRP A 89 20.37 -3.52 -8.18
N GLN A 90 20.61 -4.83 -8.09
CA GLN A 90 19.82 -5.72 -7.26
C GLN A 90 20.27 -5.65 -5.79
N ARG A 91 19.33 -5.94 -4.89
CA ARG A 91 19.64 -6.10 -3.47
C ARG A 91 20.47 -7.37 -3.24
N PRO A 92 21.26 -7.44 -2.16
CA PRO A 92 21.97 -8.66 -1.79
C PRO A 92 20.99 -9.83 -1.61
N ALA A 93 21.37 -11.01 -2.11
CA ALA A 93 20.65 -12.25 -1.88
C ALA A 93 20.71 -12.65 -0.39
N LEU A 94 19.70 -13.36 0.09
CA LEU A 94 19.71 -13.90 1.45
C LEU A 94 20.86 -14.91 1.61
N PRO A 95 21.52 -14.96 2.79
CA PRO A 95 22.51 -15.99 3.09
C PRO A 95 21.93 -17.40 2.95
N GLU A 96 22.70 -18.34 2.41
CA GLU A 96 22.27 -19.74 2.21
C GLU A 96 22.04 -20.47 3.54
N ASP A 97 22.69 -20.03 4.62
CA ASP A 97 22.58 -20.54 5.98
C ASP A 97 21.48 -19.86 6.80
N PHE A 98 20.65 -19.00 6.19
CA PHE A 98 19.54 -18.34 6.88
C PHE A 98 18.53 -19.36 7.40
N ASN A 99 18.22 -19.28 8.69
CA ASN A 99 17.25 -20.15 9.34
C ASN A 99 16.37 -19.37 10.31
N GLU A 100 15.07 -19.37 10.01
CA GLU A 100 14.02 -18.66 10.77
C GLU A 100 13.88 -19.11 12.24
N MET A 101 14.31 -20.33 12.57
CA MET A 101 14.21 -20.88 13.92
C MET A 101 15.41 -20.54 14.81
N THR A 102 16.55 -20.17 14.22
CA THR A 102 17.80 -19.94 14.95
C THR A 102 18.24 -18.48 14.94
N GLN A 103 17.81 -17.70 13.94
CA GLN A 103 18.23 -16.31 13.75
C GLN A 103 17.10 -15.32 14.01
N ASN A 104 17.43 -14.23 14.69
CA ASN A 104 16.51 -13.12 14.88
C ASN A 104 16.46 -12.24 13.62
N LEU A 105 15.26 -11.81 13.24
CA LEU A 105 15.07 -10.82 12.19
C LEU A 105 15.02 -9.42 12.80
N VAL A 106 16.10 -8.64 12.59
CA VAL A 106 16.19 -7.23 13.02
C VAL A 106 16.22 -6.35 11.77
N PHE A 107 15.31 -5.39 11.71
CA PHE A 107 15.16 -4.52 10.55
C PHE A 107 14.55 -3.17 10.97
N GLN A 108 14.87 -2.12 10.22
CA GLN A 108 14.25 -0.81 10.40
C GLN A 108 12.95 -0.77 9.61
N GLN A 109 11.83 -0.55 10.32
CA GLN A 109 10.53 -0.34 9.70
C GLN A 109 10.46 1.03 9.03
N ILE A 110 9.96 1.07 7.79
CA ILE A 110 9.80 2.29 6.98
C ILE A 110 8.34 2.62 6.73
N GLU A 111 7.47 1.62 6.55
CA GLU A 111 6.07 1.84 6.20
C GLU A 111 5.19 0.78 6.86
N ALA A 112 3.95 1.17 7.17
CA ALA A 112 2.95 0.27 7.73
C ALA A 112 1.63 0.48 6.98
N GLU A 113 1.05 -0.60 6.46
CA GLU A 113 -0.23 -0.56 5.76
C GLU A 113 -1.20 -1.64 6.26
N GLU A 114 -2.49 -1.45 6.00
CA GLU A 114 -3.47 -2.51 6.19
C GLU A 114 -3.33 -3.53 5.05
N GLY A 115 -3.24 -4.81 5.41
CA GLY A 115 -3.14 -5.92 4.48
C GLY A 115 -4.10 -7.05 4.80
N VAL A 116 -4.14 -8.05 3.93
CA VAL A 116 -4.92 -9.28 4.12
C VAL A 116 -4.02 -10.50 3.92
N LEU A 117 -4.19 -11.52 4.76
CA LEU A 117 -3.44 -12.77 4.72
C LEU A 117 -4.40 -13.96 4.89
N ASN A 118 -4.08 -15.10 4.26
CA ASN A 118 -4.70 -16.42 4.46
C ASN A 118 -6.23 -16.41 4.60
N GLY A 119 -6.94 -16.24 3.48
CA GLY A 119 -8.41 -16.30 3.46
C GLY A 119 -9.10 -15.00 3.90
N GLY A 120 -8.42 -13.86 3.79
CA GLY A 120 -9.02 -12.54 4.01
C GLY A 120 -8.95 -12.03 5.45
N LYS A 121 -8.13 -12.65 6.31
CA LYS A 121 -7.88 -12.11 7.65
C LYS A 121 -7.07 -10.83 7.56
N THR A 122 -7.55 -9.77 8.21
CA THR A 122 -6.86 -8.49 8.22
C THR A 122 -5.53 -8.58 8.99
N THR A 123 -4.51 -7.91 8.47
CA THR A 123 -3.14 -7.87 9.00
C THR A 123 -2.62 -6.44 8.92
N VAL A 124 -1.61 -6.14 9.72
CA VAL A 124 -0.79 -4.95 9.49
C VAL A 124 0.48 -5.42 8.78
N LYS A 125 0.73 -4.90 7.59
CA LYS A 125 1.97 -5.16 6.87
C LYS A 125 3.00 -4.12 7.28
N LEU A 126 4.16 -4.58 7.70
CA LEU A 126 5.31 -3.74 8.00
C LEU A 126 6.34 -3.94 6.90
N PHE A 127 6.73 -2.86 6.24
CA PHE A 127 7.83 -2.85 5.30
C PHE A 127 9.06 -2.28 5.98
N GLY A 128 10.24 -2.76 5.57
CA GLY A 128 11.49 -2.23 6.07
C GLY A 128 12.71 -2.84 5.42
N VAL A 129 13.86 -2.54 6.03
CA VAL A 129 15.17 -3.01 5.54
C VAL A 129 16.03 -3.50 6.70
N THR A 130 16.76 -4.59 6.51
CA THR A 130 17.78 -5.04 7.46
C THR A 130 19.03 -4.17 7.38
N GLU A 131 19.90 -4.25 8.39
CA GLU A 131 21.22 -3.59 8.35
C GLU A 131 22.06 -4.03 7.15
N THR A 132 21.91 -5.29 6.71
CA THR A 132 22.60 -5.86 5.54
C THR A 132 21.95 -5.50 4.19
N GLY A 133 20.87 -4.70 4.18
CA GLY A 133 20.23 -4.19 2.97
C GLY A 133 19.17 -5.09 2.34
N HIS A 134 18.71 -6.13 3.03
CA HIS A 134 17.58 -6.96 2.56
C HIS A 134 16.26 -6.25 2.82
N SER A 135 15.35 -6.28 1.84
CA SER A 135 13.97 -5.81 2.03
C SER A 135 13.18 -6.82 2.85
N VAL A 136 12.39 -6.31 3.79
CA VAL A 136 11.56 -7.12 4.69
C VAL A 136 10.10 -6.72 4.54
N LEU A 137 9.22 -7.72 4.46
CA LEU A 137 7.78 -7.60 4.64
C LEU A 137 7.35 -8.53 5.76
N ILE A 138 6.77 -7.97 6.82
CA ILE A 138 6.16 -8.74 7.90
C ILE A 138 4.65 -8.55 7.88
N HIS A 139 3.92 -9.66 7.90
CA HIS A 139 2.48 -9.64 8.17
C HIS A 139 2.23 -9.85 9.67
N VAL A 140 1.86 -8.79 10.37
CA VAL A 140 1.43 -8.88 11.76
C VAL A 140 -0.03 -9.29 11.80
N THR A 141 -0.30 -10.43 12.43
CA THR A 141 -1.62 -11.04 12.54
C THR A 141 -2.14 -10.98 13.98
N GLY A 142 -3.44 -11.19 14.18
CA GLY A 142 -4.04 -11.31 15.52
C GLY A 142 -4.33 -10.00 16.25
N PHE A 143 -3.97 -8.85 15.66
CA PHE A 143 -4.37 -7.55 16.18
C PHE A 143 -5.85 -7.27 15.88
N GLN A 144 -6.61 -6.87 16.89
CA GLN A 144 -8.05 -6.59 16.77
C GLN A 144 -8.33 -5.12 17.09
N HIS A 145 -9.10 -4.47 16.22
CA HIS A 145 -9.46 -3.06 16.40
C HIS A 145 -10.52 -2.89 17.48
N TYR A 146 -10.53 -1.74 18.15
CA TYR A 146 -11.46 -1.47 19.24
C TYR A 146 -11.76 0.02 19.40
N PHE A 147 -12.83 0.27 20.13
CA PHE A 147 -13.21 1.61 20.58
C PHE A 147 -13.80 1.59 21.98
N TYR A 148 -13.96 2.78 22.55
CA TYR A 148 -14.49 2.94 23.90
C TYR A 148 -15.84 3.65 23.93
N VAL A 149 -16.64 3.29 24.92
CA VAL A 149 -17.93 3.92 25.25
C VAL A 149 -17.97 4.08 26.77
N ALA A 150 -18.52 5.17 27.28
CA ALA A 150 -18.73 5.31 28.73
C ALA A 150 -19.75 4.24 29.20
N ALA A 151 -19.44 3.54 30.28
CA ALA A 151 -20.37 2.57 30.84
C ALA A 151 -21.59 3.31 31.44
N PRO A 152 -22.82 2.85 31.19
CA PRO A 152 -24.00 3.48 31.75
C PRO A 152 -24.15 3.11 33.23
N LEU A 153 -25.00 3.84 33.94
CA LEU A 153 -25.33 3.50 35.32
C LEU A 153 -25.91 2.08 35.39
N ASN A 154 -25.53 1.32 36.42
CA ASN A 154 -25.94 -0.06 36.65
C ASN A 154 -25.44 -1.09 35.62
N PHE A 155 -24.44 -0.76 34.79
CA PHE A 155 -23.73 -1.75 33.99
C PHE A 155 -22.60 -2.39 34.80
N HIS A 156 -22.61 -3.70 34.94
CA HIS A 156 -21.61 -4.43 35.71
C HIS A 156 -20.73 -5.31 34.81
N LYS A 157 -19.68 -5.92 35.37
CA LYS A 157 -18.77 -6.78 34.59
C LYS A 157 -19.48 -8.00 34.02
N GLU A 158 -20.46 -8.50 34.76
CA GLU A 158 -21.29 -9.66 34.42
C GLU A 158 -22.19 -9.37 33.22
N ASP A 159 -22.49 -8.10 32.94
CA ASP A 159 -23.25 -7.67 31.76
C ASP A 159 -22.39 -7.63 30.48
N CYS A 160 -21.07 -7.80 30.55
CA CYS A 160 -20.19 -7.70 29.36
C CYS A 160 -20.49 -8.78 28.31
N GLU A 161 -20.61 -10.05 28.70
CA GLU A 161 -20.90 -11.14 27.75
C GLU A 161 -22.35 -11.05 27.22
N PRO A 162 -23.39 -10.83 28.06
CA PRO A 162 -24.73 -10.53 27.57
C PRO A 162 -24.78 -9.33 26.61
N TYR A 163 -24.03 -8.27 26.88
CA TYR A 163 -24.00 -7.10 26.00
C TYR A 163 -23.30 -7.40 24.67
N LYS A 164 -22.21 -8.19 24.67
CA LYS A 164 -21.57 -8.68 23.45
C LYS A 164 -22.55 -9.48 22.58
N ILE A 165 -23.31 -10.41 23.17
CA ILE A 165 -24.32 -11.21 22.44
C ILE A 165 -25.40 -10.30 21.86
N PHE A 166 -25.85 -9.30 22.63
CA PHE A 166 -26.81 -8.30 22.15
C PHE A 166 -26.26 -7.47 20.99
N LEU A 167 -25.02 -6.97 21.09
CA LEU A 167 -24.36 -6.23 20.00
C LEU A 167 -24.24 -7.07 18.74
N GLU A 168 -23.91 -8.35 18.86
CA GLU A 168 -23.83 -9.28 17.74
C GLU A 168 -25.19 -9.43 17.04
N SER A 169 -26.27 -9.59 17.81
CA SER A 169 -27.63 -9.65 17.28
C SER A 169 -28.02 -8.36 16.54
N GLU A 170 -27.67 -7.19 17.09
CA GLU A 170 -27.94 -5.90 16.43
C GLU A 170 -27.08 -5.69 15.18
N CYS A 171 -25.84 -6.18 15.17
CA CYS A 171 -25.00 -6.20 13.96
C CYS A 171 -25.61 -7.07 12.87
N GLN A 172 -26.10 -8.26 13.21
CA GLN A 172 -26.76 -9.15 12.26
C GLN A 172 -27.99 -8.48 11.63
N LYS A 173 -28.84 -7.85 12.44
CA LYS A 173 -30.04 -7.13 11.97
C LYS A 173 -29.69 -5.91 11.11
N SER A 174 -28.75 -5.09 11.57
CA SER A 174 -28.45 -3.79 10.95
C SER A 174 -27.59 -3.91 9.69
N PHE A 175 -26.73 -4.93 9.63
CA PHE A 175 -25.73 -5.06 8.57
C PHE A 175 -25.95 -6.25 7.65
N ASN A 176 -26.94 -7.09 7.93
CA ASN A 176 -27.17 -8.38 7.26
C ASN A 176 -25.89 -9.25 7.25
N GLN A 177 -25.16 -9.22 8.37
CA GLN A 177 -23.90 -9.93 8.55
C GLN A 177 -24.14 -11.20 9.36
N HIS A 178 -23.77 -12.36 8.82
CA HIS A 178 -23.95 -13.66 9.49
C HIS A 178 -22.67 -14.18 10.15
N SER A 179 -21.54 -13.51 9.92
CA SER A 179 -20.28 -13.79 10.59
C SER A 179 -20.13 -12.95 11.86
N ALA A 180 -19.35 -13.47 12.82
CA ALA A 180 -19.06 -12.77 14.07
C ALA A 180 -18.38 -11.42 13.82
N VAL A 181 -18.97 -10.34 14.32
CA VAL A 181 -18.49 -8.95 14.19
C VAL A 181 -17.80 -8.48 15.47
N ILE A 182 -18.31 -8.88 16.64
CA ILE A 182 -17.80 -8.46 17.95
C ILE A 182 -16.92 -9.55 18.53
N ALA A 183 -15.63 -9.23 18.72
CA ALA A 183 -14.68 -10.16 19.32
C ALA A 183 -14.85 -10.21 20.85
N SER A 184 -14.96 -9.05 21.49
CA SER A 184 -15.12 -8.97 22.95
C SER A 184 -15.68 -7.63 23.40
N VAL A 185 -16.28 -7.63 24.59
CA VAL A 185 -16.64 -6.43 25.35
C VAL A 185 -15.98 -6.56 26.72
N GLN A 186 -15.23 -5.54 27.15
CA GLN A 186 -14.53 -5.54 28.42
C GLN A 186 -14.74 -4.23 29.17
N MET A 187 -15.04 -4.29 30.45
CA MET A 187 -15.11 -3.10 31.30
C MET A 187 -13.70 -2.71 31.77
N CYS A 188 -13.37 -1.43 31.66
CA CYS A 188 -12.08 -0.88 32.07
C CYS A 188 -12.24 0.52 32.68
N MET A 189 -11.32 0.90 33.58
CA MET A 189 -11.30 2.24 34.16
C MET A 189 -10.45 3.16 33.28
N ARG A 190 -11.01 4.30 32.86
CA ARG A 190 -10.37 5.30 31.99
C ARG A 190 -10.72 6.71 32.45
N GLU A 191 -9.93 7.67 32.02
CA GLU A 191 -10.16 9.09 32.26
C GLU A 191 -10.39 9.78 30.91
N ASN A 192 -11.32 10.73 30.88
CA ASN A 192 -11.54 11.52 29.69
C ASN A 192 -10.44 12.60 29.59
N ILE A 193 -9.81 12.70 28.42
CA ILE A 193 -8.81 13.74 28.14
C ILE A 193 -9.41 15.16 28.14
N LEU A 194 -10.71 15.28 27.88
CA LEU A 194 -11.40 16.57 27.82
C LEU A 194 -11.68 17.10 29.23
N ARG A 195 -10.97 18.18 29.58
CA ARG A 195 -11.01 18.89 30.88
C ARG A 195 -10.41 18.05 32.01
N PHE A 196 -9.84 18.75 32.99
CA PHE A 196 -9.34 18.10 34.20
C PHE A 196 -10.51 17.72 35.10
N GLN A 197 -10.62 16.43 35.42
CA GLN A 197 -11.68 15.88 36.27
C GLN A 197 -11.12 15.36 37.61
N GLY A 198 -10.02 15.92 38.09
CA GLY A 198 -9.44 15.54 39.38
C GLY A 198 -8.73 14.18 39.36
N ASN A 199 -8.21 13.73 38.21
CA ASN A 199 -7.61 12.40 38.04
C ASN A 199 -8.57 11.23 38.38
N GLN A 200 -9.88 11.46 38.29
CA GLN A 200 -10.88 10.45 38.59
C GLN A 200 -11.13 9.56 37.37
N LYS A 201 -10.86 8.26 37.53
CA LYS A 201 -11.21 7.28 36.50
C LYS A 201 -12.67 6.89 36.61
N SER A 202 -13.32 6.81 35.46
CA SER A 202 -14.69 6.33 35.29
C SER A 202 -14.71 4.99 34.55
N PRO A 203 -15.78 4.18 34.69
CA PRO A 203 -15.92 2.93 33.97
C PRO A 203 -16.25 3.17 32.49
N TYR A 204 -15.56 2.44 31.61
CA TYR A 204 -15.73 2.44 30.17
C TYR A 204 -15.82 1.01 29.66
N LEU A 205 -16.51 0.83 28.54
CA LEU A 205 -16.59 -0.42 27.80
C LEU A 205 -15.64 -0.36 26.61
N LYS A 206 -14.67 -1.27 26.57
CA LYS A 206 -13.83 -1.57 25.40
C LYS A 206 -14.58 -2.55 24.51
N ILE A 207 -15.02 -2.11 23.35
CA ILE A 207 -15.68 -2.96 22.35
C ILE A 207 -14.65 -3.27 21.27
N THR A 208 -14.30 -4.55 21.14
CA THR A 208 -13.33 -5.04 20.17
C THR A 208 -14.06 -5.74 19.03
N VAL A 209 -13.70 -5.42 17.78
CA VAL A 209 -14.30 -6.01 16.57
C VAL A 209 -13.36 -7.06 15.96
N THR A 210 -13.95 -8.03 15.26
CA THR A 210 -13.21 -9.10 14.57
C THR A 210 -12.53 -8.61 13.30
N ASP A 211 -13.20 -7.74 12.53
CA ASP A 211 -12.69 -7.10 11.32
C ASP A 211 -12.65 -5.57 11.51
N PRO A 212 -11.47 -4.91 11.38
CA PRO A 212 -11.36 -3.47 11.47
C PRO A 212 -12.29 -2.71 10.51
N LYS A 213 -12.68 -3.29 9.37
CA LYS A 213 -13.62 -2.64 8.43
C LYS A 213 -15.00 -2.40 9.04
N MET A 214 -15.37 -3.19 10.06
CA MET A 214 -16.65 -3.06 10.75
C MET A 214 -16.64 -1.98 11.84
N ILE A 215 -15.46 -1.48 12.24
CA ILE A 215 -15.32 -0.57 13.39
C ILE A 215 -16.24 0.66 13.28
N ASN A 216 -16.28 1.29 12.12
CA ASN A 216 -17.05 2.52 11.89
C ASN A 216 -18.56 2.22 11.89
N ARG A 217 -18.97 1.09 11.31
CA ARG A 217 -20.37 0.67 11.27
C ARG A 217 -20.90 0.37 12.68
N VAL A 218 -20.15 -0.42 13.44
CA VAL A 218 -20.50 -0.76 14.84
C VAL A 218 -20.51 0.50 15.70
N ARG A 219 -19.49 1.36 15.59
CA ARG A 219 -19.44 2.64 16.30
C ARG A 219 -20.66 3.51 16.00
N MET A 220 -21.01 3.71 14.74
CA MET A 220 -22.17 4.51 14.35
C MET A 220 -23.48 3.90 14.87
N MET A 221 -23.62 2.59 14.86
CA MET A 221 -24.79 1.89 15.42
C MET A 221 -24.94 2.14 16.92
N VAL A 222 -23.83 2.11 17.67
CA VAL A 222 -23.82 2.46 19.09
C VAL A 222 -24.14 3.94 19.27
N GLN A 223 -23.50 4.84 18.50
CA GLN A 223 -23.71 6.29 18.60
C GLN A 223 -25.17 6.69 18.39
N LYS A 224 -25.85 6.09 17.41
CA LYS A 224 -27.26 6.35 17.13
C LYS A 224 -28.22 5.77 18.18
N GLY A 225 -27.72 5.00 19.14
CA GLY A 225 -28.53 4.37 20.19
C GLY A 225 -29.23 3.08 19.78
N ASN A 226 -29.02 2.58 18.55
CA ASN A 226 -29.60 1.32 18.08
C ASN A 226 -29.09 0.11 18.88
N ALA A 227 -27.94 0.25 19.55
CA ALA A 227 -27.37 -0.75 20.44
C ALA A 227 -27.43 -0.35 21.93
N ASN A 228 -28.51 0.30 22.35
CA ASN A 228 -28.74 0.68 23.75
C ASN A 228 -29.26 -0.51 24.58
N TYR A 229 -28.33 -1.30 25.13
CA TYR A 229 -28.64 -2.48 25.93
C TYR A 229 -29.49 -2.16 27.16
N LYS A 230 -30.61 -2.88 27.33
CA LYS A 230 -31.59 -2.69 28.41
C LYS A 230 -32.06 -1.23 28.58
N ARG A 231 -31.88 -0.38 27.57
CA ARG A 231 -32.09 1.08 27.63
C ARG A 231 -31.33 1.77 28.78
N LEU A 232 -30.13 1.27 29.11
CA LEU A 232 -29.33 1.80 30.21
C LEU A 232 -28.70 3.17 29.90
N TRP A 233 -28.39 3.45 28.63
CA TRP A 233 -27.95 4.79 28.25
C TRP A 233 -29.17 5.72 28.15
N PRO A 234 -29.09 6.94 28.69
CA PRO A 234 -30.17 7.90 28.58
C PRO A 234 -30.43 8.22 27.11
N ALA A 235 -31.71 8.31 26.73
CA ALA A 235 -32.10 8.82 25.43
C ALA A 235 -31.72 10.30 25.35
N ARG A 236 -30.61 10.59 24.67
CA ARG A 236 -30.14 11.94 24.38
C ARG A 236 -30.30 12.19 22.89
N GLU A 237 -30.64 13.42 22.51
CA GLU A 237 -30.67 13.82 21.09
C GLU A 237 -29.31 13.59 20.42
N ASP A 238 -28.22 13.79 21.16
CA ASP A 238 -26.84 13.59 20.68
C ASP A 238 -26.39 12.12 20.63
N GLY A 239 -27.23 11.18 21.08
CA GLY A 239 -26.91 9.75 21.11
C GLY A 239 -25.86 9.35 22.17
N ILE A 240 -25.20 8.20 21.94
CA ILE A 240 -24.18 7.64 22.83
C ILE A 240 -22.79 8.10 22.39
N LEU A 241 -22.05 8.78 23.27
CA LEU A 241 -20.69 9.22 22.96
C LEU A 241 -19.74 8.03 22.89
N THR A 242 -18.91 8.01 21.83
CA THR A 242 -17.83 7.03 21.66
C THR A 242 -16.49 7.74 21.58
N PHE A 243 -15.43 7.04 21.97
CA PHE A 243 -14.09 7.58 22.10
C PHE A 243 -13.11 6.76 21.25
N ASP A 244 -11.90 7.29 21.07
CA ASP A 244 -10.81 6.57 20.41
C ASP A 244 -11.11 6.17 18.96
N ASN A 245 -11.66 7.12 18.18
CA ASN A 245 -11.86 6.96 16.75
C ASN A 245 -10.57 7.22 15.97
N ILE A 246 -9.75 6.19 15.83
CA ILE A 246 -8.50 6.26 15.08
C ILE A 246 -8.40 5.14 14.05
N ALA A 247 -7.57 5.36 13.04
CA ALA A 247 -7.30 4.38 11.99
C ALA A 247 -6.67 3.10 12.57
N TYR A 248 -6.96 1.95 11.95
CA TYR A 248 -6.52 0.63 12.41
C TYR A 248 -4.99 0.50 12.52
N VAL A 249 -4.26 0.92 11.48
CA VAL A 249 -2.79 0.89 11.47
C VAL A 249 -2.21 1.80 12.55
N LEU A 250 -2.76 3.00 12.72
CA LEU A 250 -2.31 3.93 13.75
C LEU A 250 -2.57 3.38 15.16
N ARG A 251 -3.71 2.71 15.36
CA ARG A 251 -4.03 2.00 16.60
C ARG A 251 -3.00 0.93 16.93
N PHE A 252 -2.63 0.13 15.93
CA PHE A 252 -1.57 -0.87 16.08
C PHE A 252 -0.24 -0.23 16.50
N MET A 253 0.18 0.84 15.82
CA MET A 253 1.42 1.54 16.12
C MET A 253 1.45 2.11 17.54
N ILE A 254 0.36 2.75 17.98
CA ILE A 254 0.25 3.31 19.34
C ILE A 254 0.33 2.20 20.40
N ASP A 255 -0.42 1.11 20.22
CA ASP A 255 -0.51 0.04 21.22
C ASP A 255 0.79 -0.75 21.35
N THR A 256 1.52 -0.92 20.24
CA THR A 256 2.82 -1.60 20.21
C THR A 256 4.00 -0.68 20.48
N LYS A 257 3.76 0.63 20.63
CA LYS A 257 4.80 1.67 20.72
C LYS A 257 5.74 1.68 19.51
N ALA A 258 5.27 1.21 18.36
CA ALA A 258 6.01 1.31 17.11
C ALA A 258 5.94 2.77 16.60
N SER A 259 7.03 3.50 16.76
CA SER A 259 7.21 4.80 16.11
C SER A 259 7.76 4.61 14.70
N HIS A 260 7.39 5.50 13.79
CA HIS A 260 8.06 5.63 12.50
C HIS A 260 9.56 5.89 12.74
N PHE A 261 10.43 5.05 12.17
CA PHE A 261 11.89 5.05 12.40
C PHE A 261 12.36 4.72 13.83
N GLY A 262 11.55 4.01 14.63
CA GLY A 262 12.01 3.49 15.92
C GLY A 262 13.06 2.37 15.75
N ASN A 263 14.07 2.36 16.63
CA ASN A 263 14.95 1.21 16.85
C ASN A 263 14.30 0.20 17.80
#